data_AF-A0A2T4DQF9-F1
#
_entry.id   AF-A0A2T4DQF9-F1
#
_cell.length_a   1.000
_cell.length_b   1.000
_cell.length_c   1.000
_cell.angle_alpha   90.00
_cell.angle_beta   90.00
_cell.angle_gamma   90.00
#
_symmetry.space_group_name_H-M   'P 1'
#
loop_
_entity.id
_entity.type
_entity.pdbx_description
1 polymer ?
#
loop_
_entity_poly.entity_id
_entity_poly.type
_entity_poly.pdbx_seq_one_letter_code
_entity_poly.pdbx_strand_id
1 'polypeptide(L)'
;MNLKENLYIENPVNPLKDFERISEVLLNSSVLKVGSKSFRICAIEFYYKQADHMDNAAHAHKRQLTCGAWYFHGSGLDITFGDETEYGGILIQAIQNVEEPRIFTAGPLKCVTALFEAFGSASNHRLTFGLEEYRHEHEKIIAAPRVGLNEVTVGDHFSKGYRFIIMPKEPHIRKGDIVKYLVDSKLMTEEQAKKEIYK
;
A
#
# COMPACT_ATOMS: atom_id res chain seq x y z
N MET A 1 1.16 18.34 1.07
CA MET A 1 0.92 17.16 1.92
C MET A 1 1.80 17.17 3.14
N ASN A 2 1.20 17.24 4.34
CA ASN A 2 1.91 16.99 5.58
C ASN A 2 1.86 15.50 5.93
N LEU A 3 2.94 14.77 5.66
CA LEU A 3 2.98 13.32 5.87
C LEU A 3 2.85 12.93 7.34
N LYS A 4 3.44 13.70 8.27
CA LYS A 4 3.37 13.38 9.71
C LYS A 4 1.94 13.49 10.24
N GLU A 5 1.20 14.51 9.81
CA GLU A 5 -0.21 14.70 10.17
C GLU A 5 -1.14 13.68 9.50
N ASN A 6 -0.73 13.07 8.39
CA ASN A 6 -1.58 12.13 7.67
C ASN A 6 -1.30 10.66 8.00
N LEU A 7 -0.07 10.30 8.41
CA LEU A 7 0.37 8.90 8.55
C LEU A 7 0.46 8.40 10.00
N TYR A 8 0.08 9.19 10.99
CA TYR A 8 0.11 8.80 12.40
C TYR A 8 -0.90 7.69 12.74
N ILE A 9 -0.62 6.95 13.82
CA ILE A 9 -1.52 5.95 14.39
C ILE A 9 -2.08 6.50 15.71
N GLU A 10 -3.41 6.60 15.82
CA GLU A 10 -4.08 7.05 17.05
C GLU A 10 -4.28 5.90 18.04
N ASN A 11 -4.60 4.72 17.52
CA ASN A 11 -4.86 3.54 18.31
C ASN A 11 -3.84 2.45 18.00
N PRO A 12 -2.67 2.46 18.67
CA PRO A 12 -1.58 1.52 18.39
C PRO A 12 -1.96 0.07 18.70
N VAL A 13 -2.94 -0.16 19.59
CA VAL A 13 -3.42 -1.51 19.92
C VAL A 13 -4.29 -2.08 18.78
N ASN A 14 -5.16 -1.26 18.22
CA ASN A 14 -6.05 -1.63 17.11
C ASN A 14 -5.98 -0.59 15.97
N PRO A 15 -4.97 -0.68 15.10
CA PRO A 15 -4.65 0.36 14.14
C PRO A 15 -5.49 0.30 12.86
N LEU A 16 -6.48 -0.60 12.76
CA LEU A 16 -7.20 -0.83 11.51
C LEU A 16 -7.91 0.43 10.98
N LYS A 17 -8.54 1.21 11.87
CA LYS A 17 -9.19 2.47 11.48
C LYS A 17 -8.20 3.54 11.01
N ASP A 18 -7.01 3.55 11.62
CA ASP A 18 -5.93 4.44 11.17
C ASP A 18 -5.41 4.02 9.80
N PHE A 19 -5.26 2.71 9.55
CA PHE A 19 -4.89 2.20 8.24
C PHE A 19 -5.93 2.54 7.16
N GLU A 20 -7.22 2.44 7.48
CA GLU A 20 -8.31 2.87 6.59
C GLU A 20 -8.18 4.36 6.25
N ARG A 21 -8.02 5.23 7.25
CA ARG A 21 -7.82 6.67 7.05
C ARG A 21 -6.58 6.98 6.22
N ILE A 22 -5.46 6.34 6.53
CA ILE A 22 -4.20 6.53 5.78
C ILE A 22 -4.36 6.05 4.34
N SER A 23 -5.06 4.94 4.12
CA SER A 23 -5.32 4.41 2.78
C SER A 23 -6.16 5.38 1.94
N GLU A 24 -7.11 6.09 2.53
CA GLU A 24 -7.89 7.12 1.85
C GLU A 24 -7.00 8.27 1.37
N VAL A 25 -6.05 8.72 2.20
CA VAL A 25 -5.08 9.74 1.81
C VAL A 25 -4.22 9.25 0.65
N LEU A 26 -3.64 8.05 0.77
CA LEU A 26 -2.67 7.55 -0.20
C LEU A 26 -3.30 7.14 -1.54
N LEU A 27 -4.47 6.48 -1.53
CA LEU A 27 -5.07 5.90 -2.74
C LEU A 27 -6.00 6.87 -3.49
N ASN A 28 -6.65 7.79 -2.78
CA ASN A 28 -7.65 8.70 -3.35
C ASN A 28 -7.22 10.17 -3.36
N SER A 29 -6.34 10.59 -2.45
CA SER A 29 -5.97 12.00 -2.26
C SER A 29 -4.49 12.31 -2.50
N SER A 30 -3.73 11.38 -3.10
CA SER A 30 -2.31 11.57 -3.39
C SER A 30 -1.90 11.07 -4.77
N VAL A 31 -0.82 11.64 -5.30
CA VAL A 31 -0.14 11.15 -6.51
C VAL A 31 1.36 11.05 -6.25
N LEU A 32 1.98 9.99 -6.77
CA LEU A 32 3.42 9.82 -6.75
C LEU A 32 4.02 10.46 -8.01
N LYS A 33 4.77 11.54 -7.84
CA LYS A 33 5.53 12.19 -8.92
C LYS A 33 6.88 11.53 -9.10
N VAL A 34 7.18 11.15 -10.34
CA VAL A 34 8.45 10.53 -10.73
C VAL A 34 8.95 11.13 -12.03
N GLY A 35 9.93 12.03 -11.95
CA GLY A 35 10.38 12.81 -13.10
C GLY A 35 9.22 13.61 -13.70
N SER A 36 8.94 13.37 -14.98
CA SER A 36 7.82 13.99 -15.69
C SER A 36 6.52 13.20 -15.66
N LYS A 37 6.50 12.02 -15.02
CA LYS A 37 5.34 11.13 -14.95
C LYS A 37 4.68 11.18 -13.59
N SER A 38 3.40 10.83 -13.55
CA SER A 38 2.64 10.74 -12.31
C SER A 38 2.01 9.36 -12.19
N PHE A 39 2.01 8.82 -10.98
CA PHE A 39 1.45 7.51 -10.69
C PHE A 39 0.42 7.59 -9.57
N ARG A 40 -0.78 7.04 -9.78
CA ARG A 40 -1.73 6.77 -8.71
C ARG A 40 -1.30 5.50 -8.00
N ILE A 41 -1.25 5.52 -6.67
CA ILE A 41 -1.07 4.30 -5.89
C ILE A 41 -2.42 3.57 -5.84
N CYS A 42 -2.44 2.30 -6.20
CA CYS A 42 -3.67 1.51 -6.35
C CYS A 42 -3.78 0.35 -5.36
N ALA A 43 -2.67 -0.07 -4.75
CA ALA A 43 -2.67 -1.03 -3.65
C ALA A 43 -1.49 -0.80 -2.71
N ILE A 44 -1.75 -0.93 -1.41
CA ILE A 44 -0.74 -0.83 -0.34
C ILE A 44 -0.91 -1.93 0.70
N GLU A 45 0.17 -2.27 1.41
CA GLU A 45 0.17 -3.18 2.56
C GLU A 45 0.81 -2.52 3.78
N PHE A 46 0.16 -2.62 4.94
CA PHE A 46 0.67 -2.10 6.21
C PHE A 46 1.48 -3.16 6.96
N TYR A 47 2.65 -2.75 7.46
CA TYR A 47 3.46 -3.51 8.39
C TYR A 47 3.75 -2.63 9.59
N TYR A 48 3.26 -3.05 10.76
CA TYR A 48 3.27 -2.21 11.95
C TYR A 48 3.61 -3.03 13.18
N LYS A 49 4.67 -2.65 13.89
CA LYS A 49 5.14 -3.39 15.06
C LYS A 49 5.42 -2.46 16.23
N GLN A 50 4.75 -2.74 17.33
CA GLN A 50 4.97 -2.13 18.65
C GLN A 50 4.63 -3.14 19.76
N ALA A 51 4.91 -2.80 21.02
CA ALA A 51 4.75 -3.68 22.19
C ALA A 51 3.39 -4.42 22.28
N ASP A 52 2.28 -3.70 22.07
CA ASP A 52 0.90 -4.22 22.11
C ASP A 52 0.36 -4.61 20.72
N HIS A 53 1.19 -4.51 19.66
CA HIS A 53 0.86 -4.90 18.29
C HIS A 53 2.05 -5.58 17.62
N MET A 54 2.27 -6.85 17.94
CA MET A 54 3.47 -7.59 17.53
C MET A 54 3.30 -8.26 16.15
N ASP A 55 3.30 -7.46 15.09
CA ASP A 55 3.33 -7.97 13.72
C ASP A 55 4.75 -8.45 13.34
N ASN A 56 4.96 -9.76 13.39
CA ASN A 56 6.25 -10.36 13.04
C ASN A 56 6.59 -10.27 11.54
N ALA A 57 5.66 -9.83 10.69
CA ALA A 57 5.96 -9.54 9.29
C ALA A 57 6.70 -8.22 9.09
N ALA A 58 6.63 -7.29 10.07
CA ALA A 58 7.33 -6.02 9.98
C ALA A 58 8.85 -6.24 10.02
N HIS A 59 9.56 -5.61 9.09
CA HIS A 59 11.02 -5.70 9.00
C HIS A 59 11.73 -5.24 10.28
N ALA A 60 11.10 -4.35 11.06
CA ALA A 60 11.67 -3.76 12.27
C ALA A 60 13.04 -3.10 12.03
N HIS A 61 13.24 -2.56 10.82
CA HIS A 61 14.46 -1.86 10.48
C HIS A 61 14.41 -0.43 11.03
N LYS A 62 15.56 0.12 11.47
CA LYS A 62 15.64 1.47 12.07
C LYS A 62 15.02 2.59 11.23
N ARG A 63 14.93 2.44 9.90
CA ARG A 63 14.22 3.41 9.04
C ARG A 63 12.71 3.44 9.31
N GLN A 64 12.11 2.32 9.68
CA GLN A 64 10.68 2.22 9.98
C GLN A 64 10.31 2.92 11.30
N LEU A 65 11.28 3.36 12.11
CA LEU A 65 11.07 4.26 13.26
C LEU A 65 10.92 5.74 12.86
N THR A 66 10.89 6.03 11.56
CA THR A 66 10.72 7.39 11.04
C THR A 66 9.39 7.51 10.31
N CYS A 67 8.89 8.72 10.17
CA CYS A 67 7.65 9.00 9.44
C CYS A 67 7.95 9.76 8.13
N GLY A 68 7.34 9.33 7.03
CA GLY A 68 7.39 9.96 5.72
C GLY A 68 8.70 9.73 4.93
N ALA A 69 9.53 8.77 5.35
CA ALA A 69 10.76 8.44 4.62
C ALA A 69 10.50 7.33 3.59
N TRP A 70 11.27 7.35 2.50
CA TRP A 70 11.36 6.24 1.56
C TRP A 70 12.24 5.13 2.13
N TYR A 71 11.74 3.89 2.14
CA TYR A 71 12.50 2.73 2.56
C TYR A 71 12.43 1.61 1.52
N PHE A 72 13.51 1.46 0.76
CA PHE A 72 13.66 0.36 -0.19
C PHE A 72 14.26 -0.87 0.49
N HIS A 73 13.68 -2.04 0.24
CA HIS A 73 14.18 -3.33 0.71
C HIS A 73 13.90 -4.42 -0.34
N GLY A 74 14.35 -5.65 -0.08
CA GLY A 74 14.31 -6.75 -1.04
C GLY A 74 12.91 -7.12 -1.57
N SER A 75 11.84 -6.67 -0.91
CA SER A 75 10.46 -6.93 -1.32
C SER A 75 9.82 -5.76 -2.08
N GLY A 76 10.38 -4.55 -2.01
CA GLY A 76 9.78 -3.37 -2.64
C GLY A 76 10.17 -2.04 -1.99
N LEU A 77 9.26 -1.08 -2.12
CA LEU A 77 9.41 0.29 -1.62
C LEU A 77 8.30 0.62 -0.63
N ASP A 78 8.72 1.00 0.58
CA ASP A 78 7.87 1.44 1.66
C ASP A 78 7.85 2.97 1.80
N ILE A 79 6.72 3.49 2.28
CA ILE A 79 6.63 4.78 2.98
C ILE A 79 6.63 4.47 4.48
N THR A 80 7.57 5.02 5.23
CA THR A 80 7.65 4.76 6.67
C THR A 80 6.62 5.60 7.45
N PHE A 81 6.10 5.07 8.54
CA PHE A 81 5.09 5.76 9.37
C PHE A 81 5.23 5.53 10.88
N GLY A 82 6.37 5.00 11.34
CA GLY A 82 6.65 4.85 12.77
C GLY A 82 7.10 6.14 13.45
N ASP A 83 7.40 6.04 14.75
CA ASP A 83 7.56 7.19 15.65
C ASP A 83 8.65 7.05 16.74
N GLU A 84 9.90 6.74 16.39
CA GLU A 84 11.01 6.46 17.34
C GLU A 84 10.81 5.23 18.24
N THR A 85 9.57 4.89 18.60
CA THR A 85 9.20 3.76 19.44
C THR A 85 8.50 2.65 18.67
N GLU A 86 7.81 2.99 17.58
CA GLU A 86 7.04 2.06 16.78
C GLU A 86 7.65 1.90 15.38
N TYR A 87 7.62 0.68 14.84
CA TYR A 87 8.07 0.40 13.48
C TYR A 87 6.87 0.40 12.54
N GLY A 88 6.88 1.26 11.52
CA GLY A 88 5.86 1.31 10.49
C GLY A 88 6.42 1.39 9.07
N GLY A 89 5.97 0.50 8.18
CA GLY A 89 6.21 0.55 6.73
C GLY A 89 4.94 0.27 5.91
N ILE A 90 4.65 1.13 4.94
CA ILE A 90 3.54 0.98 3.98
C ILE A 90 4.13 0.60 2.64
N LEU A 91 4.03 -0.69 2.30
CA LEU A 91 4.54 -1.23 1.04
C LEU A 91 3.64 -0.82 -0.13
N ILE A 92 4.21 -0.23 -1.17
CA ILE A 92 3.51 0.04 -2.42
C ILE A 92 3.42 -1.26 -3.24
N GLN A 93 2.20 -1.75 -3.48
CA GLN A 93 1.97 -3.02 -4.16
C GLN A 93 1.42 -2.86 -5.58
N ALA A 94 0.69 -1.79 -5.88
CA ALA A 94 0.25 -1.51 -7.24
C ALA A 94 0.22 -0.01 -7.53
N ILE A 95 0.50 0.36 -8.78
CA ILE A 95 0.45 1.72 -9.29
C ILE A 95 -0.19 1.76 -10.69
N GLN A 96 -0.81 2.89 -11.03
CA GLN A 96 -1.31 3.18 -12.38
C GLN A 96 -0.69 4.47 -12.88
N ASN A 97 -0.26 4.48 -14.15
CA ASN A 97 0.19 5.71 -14.80
C ASN A 97 -1.00 6.66 -15.00
N VAL A 98 -0.88 7.91 -14.55
CA VAL A 98 -1.98 8.90 -14.63
C VAL A 98 -2.17 9.39 -16.06
N GLU A 99 -1.07 9.60 -16.80
CA GLU A 99 -1.11 10.07 -18.18
C GLU A 99 -1.58 8.98 -19.17
N GLU A 100 -1.34 7.70 -18.85
CA GLU A 100 -1.71 6.52 -19.64
C GLU A 100 -2.43 5.47 -18.77
N PRO A 101 -3.72 5.67 -18.41
CA PRO A 101 -4.43 4.82 -17.43
C PRO A 101 -4.52 3.32 -17.78
N ARG A 102 -4.26 2.95 -19.04
CA ARG A 102 -4.17 1.54 -19.46
C ARG A 102 -2.93 0.83 -18.91
N ILE A 103 -1.91 1.59 -18.49
CA ILE A 103 -0.69 1.07 -17.89
C ILE A 103 -0.91 0.92 -16.39
N PHE A 104 -1.31 -0.29 -16.01
CA PHE A 104 -1.47 -0.71 -14.63
C PHE A 104 -0.36 -1.70 -14.24
N THR A 105 0.33 -1.43 -13.14
CA THR A 105 1.45 -2.25 -12.66
C THR A 105 1.13 -2.82 -11.29
N ALA A 106 1.03 -4.14 -11.18
CA ALA A 106 0.81 -4.85 -9.93
C ALA A 106 2.03 -5.69 -9.54
N GLY A 107 2.44 -5.58 -8.29
CA GLY A 107 3.59 -6.24 -7.70
C GLY A 107 4.62 -5.23 -7.21
N PRO A 108 5.12 -5.38 -5.98
CA PRO A 108 5.90 -4.32 -5.34
C PRO A 108 7.23 -4.05 -6.08
N LEU A 109 7.96 -5.10 -6.47
CA LEU A 109 9.18 -4.94 -7.28
C LEU A 109 8.90 -4.43 -8.69
N LYS A 110 7.77 -4.80 -9.30
CA LYS A 110 7.37 -4.29 -10.62
C LYS A 110 7.03 -2.79 -10.54
N CYS A 111 6.42 -2.36 -9.44
CA CYS A 111 6.19 -0.94 -9.17
C CYS A 111 7.53 -0.21 -9.11
N VAL A 112 8.51 -0.72 -8.34
CA VAL A 112 9.86 -0.13 -8.30
C VAL A 112 10.47 -0.02 -9.70
N THR A 113 10.43 -1.09 -10.50
CA THR A 113 10.92 -1.06 -11.89
C THR A 113 10.24 0.03 -12.71
N ALA A 114 8.90 0.10 -12.70
CA ALA A 114 8.14 1.09 -13.46
C ALA A 114 8.44 2.54 -13.01
N LEU A 115 8.63 2.76 -11.71
CA LEU A 115 9.04 4.07 -11.18
C LEU A 115 10.46 4.43 -11.66
N PHE A 116 11.42 3.50 -11.63
CA PHE A 116 12.77 3.77 -12.12
C PHE A 116 12.81 4.00 -13.64
N GLU A 117 12.04 3.25 -14.42
CA GLU A 117 11.89 3.45 -15.87
C GLU A 117 11.32 4.84 -16.20
N ALA A 118 10.49 5.41 -15.32
CA ALA A 118 9.96 6.76 -15.50
C ALA A 118 11.03 7.85 -15.45
N PHE A 119 12.19 7.61 -14.84
CA PHE A 119 13.33 8.54 -14.89
C PHE A 119 14.03 8.55 -16.24
N GLY A 120 13.87 7.49 -17.05
CA GLY A 120 14.46 7.36 -18.37
C GLY A 120 15.96 7.10 -18.33
N SER A 121 16.75 8.02 -18.87
CA SER A 121 18.19 7.85 -19.04
C SER A 121 18.96 8.02 -17.72
N ALA A 122 20.03 7.25 -17.51
CA ALA A 122 20.98 7.43 -16.42
C ALA A 122 21.71 8.80 -16.45
N SER A 123 21.67 9.50 -17.60
CA SER A 123 22.18 10.88 -17.72
C SER A 123 21.17 11.96 -17.31
N ASN A 124 19.92 11.57 -17.01
CA ASN A 124 18.94 12.49 -16.47
C ASN A 124 19.27 12.85 -15.02
N HIS A 125 19.59 14.11 -14.78
CA HIS A 125 19.99 14.61 -13.47
C HIS A 125 18.86 15.39 -12.76
N ARG A 126 17.71 15.61 -13.42
CA ARG A 126 16.53 16.26 -12.83
C ARG A 126 15.55 15.19 -12.38
N LEU A 127 15.82 14.62 -11.22
CA LEU A 127 15.00 13.56 -10.62
C LEU A 127 14.07 14.16 -9.57
N THR A 128 12.76 14.13 -9.84
CA THR A 128 11.72 14.40 -8.83
C THR A 128 11.16 13.06 -8.37
N PHE A 129 11.05 12.85 -7.07
CA PHE A 129 10.45 11.65 -6.49
C PHE A 129 9.76 12.00 -5.18
N GLY A 130 8.44 11.99 -5.16
CA GLY A 130 7.69 12.47 -4.01
C GLY A 130 6.18 12.29 -4.14
N LEU A 131 5.50 12.27 -3.00
CA LEU A 131 4.04 12.30 -2.96
C LEU A 131 3.55 13.75 -2.92
N GLU A 132 2.53 14.03 -3.71
CA GLU A 132 1.82 15.30 -3.74
C GLU A 132 0.34 15.09 -3.44
N GLU A 133 -0.30 16.09 -2.86
CA GLU A 133 -1.76 16.11 -2.78
C GLU A 133 -2.34 16.18 -4.20
N TYR A 134 -3.27 15.28 -4.49
CA TYR A 134 -3.90 15.23 -5.79
C TYR A 134 -5.27 14.60 -5.67
N ARG A 135 -6.27 15.22 -6.29
CA ARG A 135 -7.65 14.73 -6.24
C ARG A 135 -7.94 13.84 -7.44
N HIS A 136 -8.03 12.54 -7.20
CA HIS A 136 -8.48 11.58 -8.20
C HIS A 136 -10.01 11.50 -8.23
N GLU A 137 -10.55 10.80 -9.24
CA GLU A 137 -11.87 10.18 -9.08
C GLU A 137 -11.81 9.20 -7.91
N HIS A 138 -12.71 9.40 -6.94
CA HIS A 138 -12.72 8.64 -5.71
C HIS A 138 -13.12 7.20 -5.99
N GLU A 139 -12.27 6.27 -5.58
CA GLU A 139 -12.50 4.83 -5.69
C GLU A 139 -12.88 4.25 -4.34
N LYS A 140 -13.79 3.26 -4.34
CA LYS A 140 -14.07 2.50 -3.13
C LYS A 140 -12.85 1.65 -2.78
N ILE A 141 -12.38 1.77 -1.54
CA ILE A 141 -11.28 0.98 -1.02
C ILE A 141 -11.80 -0.38 -0.53
N ILE A 142 -11.08 -1.45 -0.89
CA ILE A 142 -11.30 -2.81 -0.42
C ILE A 142 -10.11 -3.23 0.45
N ALA A 143 -10.40 -3.66 1.68
CA ALA A 143 -9.44 -4.31 2.56
C ALA A 143 -9.32 -5.82 2.24
N ALA A 144 -8.13 -6.37 2.36
CA ALA A 144 -7.83 -7.78 2.13
C ALA A 144 -6.60 -8.23 2.95
N PRO A 145 -6.34 -9.54 3.08
CA PRO A 145 -5.11 -10.05 3.65
C PRO A 145 -3.91 -9.65 2.80
N ARG A 146 -2.76 -9.48 3.46
CA ARG A 146 -1.47 -9.19 2.84
C ARG A 146 -0.95 -10.39 2.06
N VAL A 147 -0.07 -10.14 1.09
CA VAL A 147 0.47 -11.17 0.21
C VAL A 147 1.82 -11.68 0.69
N GLY A 148 2.06 -12.99 0.54
CA GLY A 148 3.40 -13.57 0.74
C GLY A 148 3.81 -13.76 2.21
N LEU A 149 2.85 -13.67 3.14
CA LEU A 149 3.10 -13.95 4.55
C LEU A 149 3.22 -15.45 4.81
N ASN A 150 3.94 -15.81 5.87
CA ASN A 150 4.00 -17.15 6.42
C ASN A 150 3.14 -17.22 7.69
N GLU A 151 2.05 -18.00 7.65
CA GLU A 151 1.07 -18.11 8.73
C GLU A 151 1.69 -18.46 10.09
N VAL A 152 2.65 -19.39 10.11
CA VAL A 152 3.35 -19.81 11.34
C VAL A 152 4.11 -18.64 11.97
N THR A 153 4.69 -17.76 11.13
CA THR A 153 5.51 -16.63 11.60
C THR A 153 4.65 -15.48 12.13
N VAL A 154 3.55 -15.18 11.45
CA VAL A 154 2.75 -13.96 11.69
C VAL A 154 1.50 -14.21 12.53
N GLY A 155 1.10 -15.47 12.74
CA GLY A 155 -0.04 -15.85 13.56
C GLY A 155 -1.34 -15.21 13.10
N ASP A 156 -2.03 -14.54 14.04
CA ASP A 156 -3.30 -13.85 13.80
C ASP A 156 -3.21 -12.74 12.73
N HIS A 157 -2.03 -12.19 12.47
CA HIS A 157 -1.81 -11.16 11.45
C HIS A 157 -1.83 -11.70 10.01
N PHE A 158 -1.91 -13.03 9.83
CA PHE A 158 -1.95 -13.67 8.51
C PHE A 158 -3.22 -13.30 7.73
N SER A 159 -4.36 -13.31 8.42
CA SER A 159 -5.68 -13.07 7.82
C SER A 159 -6.21 -11.65 8.01
N LYS A 160 -5.50 -10.79 8.74
CA LYS A 160 -5.90 -9.38 8.96
C LYS A 160 -5.95 -8.61 7.64
N GLY A 161 -6.99 -7.78 7.50
CA GLY A 161 -7.26 -6.94 6.33
C GLY A 161 -6.31 -5.74 6.16
N TYR A 162 -4.99 -5.97 6.19
CA TYR A 162 -3.96 -4.92 6.19
C TYR A 162 -3.43 -4.58 4.79
N ARG A 163 -4.08 -5.09 3.75
CA ARG A 163 -3.88 -4.68 2.35
C ARG A 163 -5.08 -3.89 1.88
N PHE A 164 -4.85 -2.71 1.31
CA PHE A 164 -5.91 -1.81 0.85
C PHE A 164 -5.77 -1.60 -0.66
N ILE A 165 -6.90 -1.69 -1.37
CA ILE A 165 -6.93 -1.81 -2.83
C ILE A 165 -8.04 -0.92 -3.40
N ILE A 166 -7.75 -0.22 -4.49
CA ILE A 166 -8.73 0.44 -5.36
C ILE A 166 -8.68 -0.15 -6.77
N MET A 167 -9.68 0.18 -7.61
CA MET A 167 -9.79 -0.36 -8.96
C MET A 167 -9.70 -1.90 -8.98
N PRO A 168 -10.54 -2.62 -8.21
CA PRO A 168 -10.36 -4.04 -7.94
C PRO A 168 -10.37 -4.92 -9.19
N LYS A 169 -10.96 -4.44 -10.28
CA LYS A 169 -11.00 -5.11 -11.59
C LYS A 169 -9.66 -5.10 -12.33
N GLU A 170 -8.74 -4.22 -11.99
CA GLU A 170 -7.37 -4.22 -12.52
C GLU A 170 -6.54 -5.41 -12.00
N PRO A 171 -5.44 -5.82 -12.67
CA PRO A 171 -4.77 -7.11 -12.42
C PRO A 171 -3.94 -7.16 -11.13
N HIS A 172 -4.58 -6.93 -9.98
CA HIS A 172 -4.01 -7.06 -8.64
C HIS A 172 -3.52 -8.48 -8.34
N ILE A 173 -2.49 -8.57 -7.49
CA ILE A 173 -1.95 -9.85 -7.03
C ILE A 173 -2.95 -10.58 -6.13
N ARG A 174 -3.09 -11.90 -6.32
CA ARG A 174 -3.86 -12.81 -5.45
C ARG A 174 -5.34 -12.39 -5.28
N LYS A 175 -6.03 -12.09 -6.39
CA LYS A 175 -7.47 -11.76 -6.40
C LYS A 175 -8.37 -12.80 -5.73
N GLY A 176 -8.02 -14.08 -5.82
CA GLY A 176 -8.74 -15.16 -5.14
C GLY A 176 -8.79 -14.96 -3.62
N ASP A 177 -7.69 -14.50 -3.01
CA ASP A 177 -7.62 -14.25 -1.57
C ASP A 177 -8.49 -13.05 -1.16
N ILE A 178 -8.62 -12.05 -2.03
CA ILE A 178 -9.52 -10.90 -1.81
C ILE A 178 -10.97 -11.39 -1.77
N VAL A 179 -11.39 -12.18 -2.77
CA VAL A 179 -12.74 -12.76 -2.82
C VAL A 179 -13.00 -13.62 -1.59
N LYS A 180 -12.07 -14.51 -1.25
CA LYS A 180 -12.19 -15.36 -0.06
C LYS A 180 -12.36 -14.54 1.20
N TYR A 181 -11.54 -13.51 1.41
CA TYR A 181 -11.63 -12.66 2.59
C TYR A 181 -12.98 -11.93 2.69
N LEU A 182 -13.47 -11.38 1.58
CA LEU A 182 -14.76 -10.67 1.54
C LEU A 182 -15.93 -11.60 1.93
N VAL A 183 -15.88 -12.86 1.47
CA VAL A 183 -16.90 -13.87 1.77
C VAL A 183 -16.78 -14.36 3.22
N ASP A 184 -15.57 -14.75 3.65
CA ASP A 184 -15.32 -15.29 5.00
C ASP A 184 -15.63 -14.24 6.08
N SER A 185 -15.35 -12.97 5.79
CA SER A 185 -15.66 -11.83 6.67
C SER A 185 -17.12 -11.36 6.59
N LYS A 186 -17.96 -12.05 5.81
CA LYS A 186 -19.39 -11.74 5.60
C LYS A 186 -19.65 -10.32 5.07
N LEU A 187 -18.69 -9.75 4.35
CA LEU A 187 -18.81 -8.43 3.74
C LEU A 187 -19.58 -8.49 2.41
N MET A 188 -19.52 -9.62 1.71
CA MET A 188 -20.20 -9.86 0.44
C MET A 188 -20.57 -11.34 0.28
N THR A 189 -21.55 -11.64 -0.57
CA THR A 189 -21.71 -13.00 -1.10
C THR A 189 -20.60 -13.33 -2.10
N GLU A 190 -20.39 -14.61 -2.38
CA GLU A 190 -19.37 -15.03 -3.36
C GLU A 190 -19.63 -14.45 -4.76
N GLU A 191 -20.89 -14.41 -5.19
CA GLU A 191 -21.28 -13.82 -6.47
C GLU A 191 -20.97 -12.32 -6.52
N GLN A 192 -21.32 -11.58 -5.46
CA GLN A 192 -21.03 -10.15 -5.34
C GLN A 192 -19.52 -9.88 -5.34
N ALA A 193 -18.76 -10.64 -4.56
CA ALA A 193 -17.31 -10.50 -4.47
C ALA A 193 -16.65 -10.80 -5.82
N LYS A 194 -17.06 -11.86 -6.54
CA LYS A 194 -16.53 -12.16 -7.87
C LYS A 194 -16.83 -11.05 -8.88
N LYS A 195 -18.06 -10.51 -8.87
CA LYS A 195 -18.47 -9.40 -9.75
C LYS A 195 -17.70 -8.10 -9.47
N GLU A 196 -17.35 -7.86 -8.21
CA GLU A 196 -16.57 -6.69 -7.80
C GLU A 196 -15.10 -6.82 -8.20
N ILE A 197 -14.50 -8.00 -7.99
CA ILE A 197 -13.05 -8.23 -8.14
C ILE A 197 -12.63 -8.62 -9.57
N TYR A 198 -13.48 -9.31 -10.32
CA TYR A 198 -13.17 -9.77 -11.68
C TYR A 198 -13.89 -8.92 -12.75
N LYS A 199 -13.28 -8.86 -13.93
CA LYS A 199 -13.87 -8.25 -15.13
C LYS A 199 -14.89 -9.18 -15.75
#